data_AF-A0A936L7W8-F1
#
_entry.id   AF-A0A936L7W8-F1
#
_cell.length_a   1.000
_cell.length_b   1.000
_cell.length_c   1.000
_cell.angle_alpha   90.00
_cell.angle_beta   90.00
_cell.angle_gamma   90.00
#
_symmetry.space_group_name_H-M   'P 1'
#
loop_
_entity.id
_entity.type
_entity.pdbx_description
1 polymer ?
#
loop_
_entity_poly.entity_id
_entity_poly.type
_entity_poly.pdbx_seq_one_letter_code
_entity_poly.pdbx_strand_id
1 'polypeptide(L)'
;MKALICIGCWATLVVALQAAAEETDCPAMPLGVHKVTTATSTVYIAVAKAKPLMEDEGSFAIAEAEARLEARRGLIQYLSPGAKQMQFRGLIDASTCRAYGEVFATLQFDEGNTQKATKMQNLMRDSILRNPTR
;
A
#
# COMPACT_ATOMS: atom_id res chain seq x y z
N MET A 1 34.15 -9.29 60.99
CA MET A 1 34.34 -7.84 61.18
C MET A 1 34.55 -7.19 59.83
N LYS A 2 33.89 -6.05 59.62
CA LYS A 2 33.98 -5.09 58.51
C LYS A 2 33.46 -5.52 57.13
N ALA A 3 32.21 -5.12 56.93
CA ALA A 3 31.64 -4.76 55.65
C ALA A 3 32.42 -3.58 55.00
N LEU A 4 32.53 -3.59 53.68
CA LEU A 4 32.63 -2.37 52.89
C LEU A 4 31.74 -2.51 51.66
N ILE A 5 30.70 -1.69 51.69
CA ILE A 5 29.68 -1.49 50.69
C ILE A 5 30.25 -0.47 49.70
N CYS A 6 30.48 -0.85 48.45
CA CYS A 6 30.58 0.10 47.33
C CYS A 6 29.22 0.16 46.64
N ILE A 7 28.34 0.99 47.20
CA ILE A 7 27.19 1.58 46.51
C ILE A 7 27.77 2.55 45.47
N GLY A 8 27.44 2.35 44.20
CA GLY A 8 27.65 3.38 43.19
C GLY A 8 28.24 2.87 41.88
N CYS A 9 27.44 2.13 41.11
CA CYS A 9 27.46 2.28 39.66
C CYS A 9 26.12 1.83 39.10
N TRP A 10 25.14 2.72 39.19
CA TRP A 10 23.97 2.67 38.31
C TRP A 10 24.46 3.09 36.92
N ALA A 11 24.62 2.14 36.01
CA ALA A 11 24.74 2.42 34.59
C ALA A 11 24.29 1.17 33.80
N THR A 12 22.98 1.05 33.66
CA THR A 12 22.34 0.76 32.37
C THR A 12 23.04 -0.28 31.49
N LEU A 13 22.85 -1.56 31.79
CA LEU A 13 22.87 -2.58 30.74
C LEU A 13 21.52 -2.51 30.01
N VAL A 14 21.35 -1.48 29.18
CA VAL A 14 20.38 -1.53 28.09
C VAL A 14 20.98 -2.52 27.10
N VAL A 15 20.71 -3.80 27.32
CA VAL A 15 20.89 -4.82 26.29
C VAL A 15 20.03 -4.33 25.15
N ALA A 16 20.73 -3.90 24.09
CA ALA A 16 20.17 -3.47 22.84
C ALA A 16 19.11 -4.50 22.44
N LEU A 17 17.85 -4.12 22.62
CA LEU A 17 16.74 -4.77 21.96
C LEU A 17 17.05 -4.53 20.49
N GLN A 18 17.64 -5.55 19.87
CA GLN A 18 17.84 -5.60 18.44
C GLN A 18 16.45 -5.42 17.86
N ALA A 19 16.14 -4.18 17.46
CA ALA A 19 15.26 -3.91 16.36
C ALA A 19 15.93 -4.56 15.16
N ALA A 20 15.81 -5.89 15.06
CA ALA A 20 15.52 -6.51 13.81
C ALA A 20 14.22 -5.83 13.38
N ALA A 21 14.37 -4.67 12.72
CA ALA A 21 13.46 -4.31 11.67
C ALA A 21 13.37 -5.58 10.83
N GLU A 22 12.24 -6.27 10.92
CA GLU A 22 11.86 -7.23 9.90
C GLU A 22 12.11 -6.47 8.61
N GLU A 23 13.14 -6.90 7.88
CA GLU A 23 13.32 -6.59 6.48
C GLU A 23 12.10 -7.24 5.82
N THR A 24 10.96 -6.55 5.91
CA THR A 24 9.71 -6.99 5.32
C THR A 24 10.01 -7.11 3.85
N ASP A 25 10.14 -8.34 3.37
CA ASP A 25 10.39 -8.67 1.97
C ASP A 25 9.46 -7.83 1.11
N CYS A 26 10.02 -6.77 0.52
CA CYS A 26 9.27 -5.89 -0.34
C CYS A 26 9.68 -6.18 -1.78
N PRO A 27 8.74 -6.56 -2.66
CA PRO A 27 7.29 -6.58 -2.48
C PRO A 27 6.74 -7.83 -1.75
N ALA A 28 5.65 -7.68 -1.01
CA ALA A 28 4.98 -8.78 -0.29
C ALA A 28 4.38 -9.87 -1.21
N MET A 29 4.27 -9.58 -2.51
CA MET A 29 3.78 -10.49 -3.54
C MET A 29 4.61 -10.34 -4.82
N PRO A 30 4.68 -11.39 -5.66
CA PRO A 30 5.40 -11.32 -6.93
C PRO A 30 4.75 -10.33 -7.90
N LEU A 31 5.51 -9.88 -8.89
CA LEU A 31 5.02 -8.98 -9.94
C LEU A 31 3.81 -9.56 -10.68
N GLY A 32 2.86 -8.71 -11.04
CA GLY A 32 1.63 -9.08 -11.74
C GLY A 32 0.36 -8.77 -10.96
N VAL A 33 -0.77 -9.27 -11.44
CA VAL A 33 -2.08 -9.09 -10.80
C VAL A 33 -2.53 -10.38 -10.14
N HIS A 34 -2.83 -10.30 -8.85
CA HIS A 34 -3.25 -11.40 -8.01
C HIS A 34 -4.69 -11.20 -7.56
N LYS A 35 -5.47 -12.28 -7.58
CA LYS A 35 -6.85 -12.28 -7.06
C LYS A 35 -6.87 -13.00 -5.71
N VAL A 36 -7.19 -12.27 -4.67
CA VAL A 36 -7.37 -12.78 -3.31
C VAL A 36 -8.86 -12.75 -2.97
N THR A 37 -9.48 -13.93 -2.88
CA THR A 37 -10.89 -14.05 -2.50
C THR A 37 -10.97 -14.26 -0.99
N THR A 38 -11.61 -13.32 -0.28
CA THR A 38 -11.95 -13.47 1.14
C THR A 38 -13.39 -13.96 1.28
N ALA A 39 -13.82 -14.31 2.49
CA ALA A 39 -15.20 -14.70 2.76
C ALA A 39 -16.25 -13.63 2.39
N THR A 40 -15.85 -12.34 2.32
CA THR A 40 -16.77 -11.21 2.16
C THR A 40 -16.53 -10.35 0.93
N SER A 41 -15.36 -10.43 0.30
CA SER A 41 -15.03 -9.65 -0.89
C SER A 41 -13.94 -10.29 -1.73
N THR A 42 -13.89 -9.92 -3.00
CA THR A 42 -12.76 -10.20 -3.87
C THR A 42 -11.85 -8.97 -3.90
N VAL A 43 -10.58 -9.20 -3.59
CA VAL A 43 -9.55 -8.18 -3.60
C VAL A 43 -8.56 -8.52 -4.70
N TYR A 44 -8.31 -7.56 -5.58
CA TYR A 44 -7.31 -7.66 -6.64
C TYR A 44 -6.09 -6.85 -6.22
N ILE A 45 -4.92 -7.46 -6.27
CA ILE A 45 -3.67 -6.83 -5.87
C ILE A 45 -2.72 -6.84 -7.04
N ALA A 46 -2.37 -5.67 -7.55
CA ALA A 46 -1.45 -5.49 -8.65
C ALA A 46 -0.10 -5.01 -8.13
N VAL A 47 0.95 -5.76 -8.42
CA VAL A 47 2.32 -5.41 -8.08
C VAL A 47 3.09 -5.14 -9.37
N ALA A 48 3.72 -3.97 -9.45
CA ALA A 48 4.63 -3.64 -10.54
C ALA A 48 5.90 -3.00 -9.98
N LYS A 49 6.92 -2.94 -10.83
CA LYS A 49 8.19 -2.31 -10.49
C LYS A 49 8.62 -1.32 -11.56
N ALA A 50 9.46 -0.38 -11.15
CA ALA A 50 10.14 0.54 -12.03
C ALA A 50 11.58 0.75 -11.53
N LYS A 51 12.48 1.08 -12.46
CA LYS A 51 13.87 1.34 -12.15
C LYS A 51 14.11 2.86 -12.17
N PRO A 52 14.72 3.44 -11.12
CA PRO A 52 15.11 4.85 -11.16
C PRO A 52 16.15 5.07 -12.24
N LEU A 53 16.09 6.22 -12.92
CA LEU A 53 17.04 6.59 -13.97
C LEU A 53 18.44 6.85 -13.41
N MET A 54 18.50 7.45 -12.23
CA MET A 54 19.72 7.75 -11.47
C MET A 54 19.48 7.49 -9.98
N GLU A 55 20.57 7.38 -9.20
CA GLU A 55 20.51 7.20 -7.75
C GLU A 55 20.28 8.53 -7.01
N ASP A 56 19.21 9.24 -7.38
CA ASP A 56 18.78 10.49 -6.75
C ASP A 56 17.29 10.44 -6.40
N GLU A 57 16.87 11.21 -5.40
CA GLU A 57 15.48 11.20 -4.92
C GLU A 57 14.45 11.62 -5.98
N GLY A 58 14.82 12.47 -6.95
CA GLY A 58 13.94 12.85 -8.05
C GLY A 58 13.68 11.67 -8.98
N SER A 59 14.73 10.93 -9.33
CA SER A 59 14.63 9.70 -10.12
C SER A 59 13.83 8.61 -9.40
N PHE A 60 13.97 8.47 -8.07
CA PHE A 60 13.16 7.55 -7.29
C PHE A 60 11.68 7.96 -7.25
N ALA A 61 11.37 9.25 -7.09
CA ALA A 61 9.99 9.73 -7.11
C ALA A 61 9.32 9.47 -8.48
N ILE A 62 10.06 9.62 -9.57
CA ILE A 62 9.58 9.28 -10.92
C ILE A 62 9.33 7.77 -11.02
N ALA A 63 10.25 6.93 -10.55
CA ALA A 63 10.08 5.49 -10.54
C ALA A 63 8.89 5.04 -9.66
N GLU A 64 8.64 5.69 -8.52
CA GLU A 64 7.44 5.46 -7.71
C GLU A 64 6.15 5.75 -8.48
N ALA A 65 6.11 6.85 -9.21
CA ALA A 65 4.97 7.19 -10.06
C ALA A 65 4.80 6.20 -11.21
N GLU A 66 5.90 5.79 -11.86
CA GLU A 66 5.90 4.84 -12.96
C GLU A 66 5.45 3.45 -12.51
N ALA A 67 5.99 2.94 -11.40
CA ALA A 67 5.58 1.65 -10.83
C ALA A 67 4.08 1.66 -10.48
N ARG A 68 3.55 2.75 -9.92
CA ARG A 68 2.12 2.90 -9.63
C ARG A 68 1.28 2.90 -10.91
N LEU A 69 1.74 3.59 -11.96
CA LEU A 69 1.04 3.61 -13.25
C LEU A 69 1.01 2.24 -13.90
N GLU A 70 2.12 1.50 -13.83
CA GLU A 70 2.22 0.17 -14.42
C GLU A 70 1.37 -0.86 -13.66
N ALA A 71 1.39 -0.82 -12.32
CA ALA A 71 0.49 -1.63 -11.50
C ALA A 71 -0.98 -1.33 -11.84
N ARG A 72 -1.33 -0.05 -12.04
CA ARG A 72 -2.69 0.35 -12.41
C ARG A 72 -3.06 -0.17 -13.79
N ARG A 73 -2.17 -0.06 -14.78
CA ARG A 73 -2.38 -0.59 -16.13
C ARG A 73 -2.60 -2.09 -16.12
N GLY A 74 -1.75 -2.84 -15.40
CA GLY A 74 -1.90 -4.28 -15.22
C GLY A 74 -3.27 -4.63 -14.64
N LEU A 75 -3.70 -3.90 -13.61
CA LEU A 75 -5.01 -4.10 -13.00
C LEU A 75 -6.17 -3.82 -13.97
N ILE A 76 -6.09 -2.74 -14.76
CA ILE A 76 -7.12 -2.41 -15.77
C ILE A 76 -7.21 -3.51 -16.82
N GLN A 77 -6.07 -3.95 -17.34
CA GLN A 77 -6.02 -5.01 -18.36
C GLN A 77 -6.57 -6.32 -17.83
N TYR A 78 -6.30 -6.64 -16.55
CA TYR A 78 -6.80 -7.84 -15.91
C TYR A 78 -8.33 -7.81 -15.70
N LEU A 79 -8.87 -6.69 -15.21
CA LEU A 79 -10.30 -6.56 -14.90
C LEU A 79 -11.16 -6.29 -16.14
N SER A 80 -10.61 -5.63 -17.16
CA SER A 80 -11.35 -5.26 -18.37
C SER A 80 -10.45 -5.33 -19.61
N PRO A 81 -10.17 -6.53 -20.12
CA PRO A 81 -9.34 -6.71 -21.30
C PRO A 81 -10.01 -6.00 -22.50
N GLY A 82 -9.33 -4.97 -23.03
CA GLY A 82 -9.81 -4.17 -24.16
C GLY A 82 -10.43 -2.80 -23.80
N ALA A 83 -10.63 -2.50 -22.51
CA ALA A 83 -11.05 -1.16 -22.10
C ALA A 83 -9.87 -0.17 -22.23
N LYS A 84 -10.02 0.81 -23.14
CA LYS A 84 -9.02 1.88 -23.32
C LYS A 84 -8.96 2.85 -22.14
N GLN A 85 -10.07 2.99 -21.39
CA GLN A 85 -10.18 3.90 -20.25
C GLN A 85 -11.15 3.32 -19.22
N MET A 86 -10.64 2.54 -18.26
CA MET A 86 -11.38 2.22 -17.05
C MET A 86 -10.94 3.18 -15.95
N GLN A 87 -11.85 4.05 -15.52
CA GLN A 87 -11.64 4.83 -14.31
C GLN A 87 -12.07 3.97 -13.12
N PHE A 88 -11.11 3.56 -12.29
CA PHE A 88 -11.45 2.97 -11.01
C PHE A 88 -12.13 4.03 -10.14
N ARG A 89 -13.41 3.84 -9.86
CA ARG A 89 -14.15 4.64 -8.90
C ARG A 89 -14.10 3.95 -7.54
N GLY A 90 -13.30 4.48 -6.63
CA GLY A 90 -13.15 3.94 -5.27
C GLY A 90 -11.76 4.20 -4.68
N LEU A 91 -11.60 3.83 -3.40
CA LEU A 91 -10.28 3.77 -2.76
C LEU A 91 -9.47 2.66 -3.42
N ILE A 92 -8.40 3.02 -4.11
CA ILE A 92 -7.30 2.10 -4.40
C ILE A 92 -6.25 2.39 -3.34
N ASP A 93 -5.97 1.41 -2.49
CA ASP A 93 -4.82 1.53 -1.62
C ASP A 93 -3.55 1.34 -2.45
N ALA A 94 -2.59 2.23 -2.27
CA ALA A 94 -1.36 2.27 -3.06
C ALA A 94 -0.18 2.41 -2.12
N SER A 95 0.60 1.35 -1.99
CA SER A 95 1.86 1.36 -1.26
C SER A 95 3.04 1.30 -2.21
N THR A 96 4.14 1.94 -1.83
CA THR A 96 5.41 1.90 -2.56
C THR A 96 6.52 1.52 -1.61
N CYS A 97 7.49 0.78 -2.13
CA CYS A 97 8.70 0.46 -1.40
C CYS A 97 9.90 0.41 -2.34
N ARG A 98 11.09 0.52 -1.75
CA ARG A 98 12.35 0.49 -2.47
C ARG A 98 13.10 -0.76 -2.02
N ALA A 99 13.53 -1.58 -2.97
CA ALA A 99 14.31 -2.78 -2.68
C ALA A 99 15.22 -3.07 -3.87
N TYR A 100 16.44 -3.54 -3.61
CA TYR A 100 17.40 -3.95 -4.64
C TYR A 100 17.70 -2.88 -5.72
N GLY A 101 17.64 -1.59 -5.35
CA GLY A 101 17.82 -0.47 -6.30
C GLY A 101 16.64 -0.24 -7.24
N GLU A 102 15.52 -0.92 -7.02
CA GLU A 102 14.27 -0.78 -7.76
C GLU A 102 13.16 -0.23 -6.85
N VAL A 103 12.11 0.29 -7.48
CA VAL A 103 10.90 0.73 -6.79
C VAL A 103 9.76 -0.21 -7.14
N PHE A 104 9.05 -0.67 -6.13
CA PHE A 104 7.87 -1.50 -6.27
C PHE A 104 6.65 -0.71 -5.84
N ALA A 105 5.55 -0.88 -6.57
CA ALA A 105 4.24 -0.35 -6.22
C ALA A 105 3.26 -1.51 -6.11
N THR A 106 2.48 -1.50 -5.03
CA THR A 106 1.38 -2.43 -4.82
C THR A 106 0.08 -1.64 -4.78
N LEU A 107 -0.85 -2.00 -5.66
CA LEU A 107 -2.19 -1.44 -5.70
C LEU A 107 -3.20 -2.50 -5.27
N GLN A 108 -4.06 -2.16 -4.32
CA GLN A 108 -5.14 -3.01 -3.87
C GLN A 108 -6.49 -2.44 -4.28
N PHE A 109 -7.30 -3.27 -4.93
CA PHE A 109 -8.66 -2.94 -5.35
C PHE A 109 -9.64 -3.96 -4.78
N ASP A 110 -10.50 -3.52 -3.86
CA ASP A 110 -11.59 -4.33 -3.31
C ASP A 110 -12.91 -3.98 -4.02
N GLU A 111 -13.42 -4.93 -4.80
CA GLU A 111 -14.66 -4.78 -5.55
C GLU A 111 -15.88 -4.60 -4.62
N GLY A 112 -15.90 -5.28 -3.47
CA GLY A 112 -16.97 -5.15 -2.49
C GLY A 112 -17.00 -3.77 -1.85
N ASN A 113 -15.83 -3.19 -1.55
CA ASN A 113 -15.76 -1.83 -1.00
C ASN A 113 -16.16 -0.76 -2.01
N THR A 114 -15.79 -0.91 -3.28
CA THR A 114 -16.22 0.04 -4.32
C THR A 114 -17.73 0.02 -4.57
N GLN A 115 -18.37 -1.15 -4.56
CA GLN A 115 -19.82 -1.27 -4.64
C GLN A 115 -20.52 -0.63 -3.42
N LYS A 116 -20.02 -0.88 -2.21
CA LYS A 116 -20.53 -0.24 -0.98
C LYS A 116 -20.40 1.27 -1.03
N ALA A 117 -19.24 1.79 -1.42
CA ALA A 117 -19.00 3.23 -1.55
C ALA A 117 -19.96 3.88 -2.56
N THR A 118 -20.16 3.25 -3.72
CA THR A 118 -21.11 3.72 -4.75
C THR A 118 -22.54 3.72 -4.21
N LYS A 119 -22.94 2.67 -3.49
CA LYS A 119 -24.26 2.59 -2.87
C LYS A 119 -24.48 3.73 -1.85
N MET A 120 -23.49 4.02 -1.00
CA MET A 120 -23.59 5.12 -0.05
C MET A 120 -23.67 6.49 -0.75
N GLN A 121 -22.87 6.71 -1.80
CA GLN A 121 -22.93 7.95 -2.59
C GLN A 121 -24.30 8.16 -3.21
N ASN A 122 -24.91 7.11 -3.75
CA ASN A 122 -26.26 7.16 -4.30
C ASN A 122 -27.31 7.46 -3.20
N LEU A 123 -27.21 6.80 -2.04
CA LEU A 123 -28.11 7.07 -0.91
C LEU A 123 -28.00 8.52 -0.39
N MET A 124 -26.79 9.08 -0.31
CA MET A 124 -26.59 10.48 0.06
C MET A 124 -27.17 11.43 -0.99
N ARG A 125 -26.91 11.18 -2.27
CA ARG A 125 -27.49 11.96 -3.36
C ARG A 125 -29.01 11.96 -3.30
N ASP A 126 -29.62 10.79 -3.12
CA ASP A 126 -31.07 10.68 -3.01
C ASP A 126 -31.62 11.36 -1.76
N SER A 127 -30.87 11.35 -0.65
CA SER A 127 -31.25 12.09 0.56
C SER A 127 -31.23 13.61 0.35
N ILE A 128 -30.21 14.14 -0.32
CA ILE A 128 -30.09 15.57 -0.63
C ILE A 128 -31.21 16.01 -1.60
N LEU A 129 -31.49 15.21 -2.63
CA LEU A 129 -32.57 15.49 -3.58
C LEU A 129 -33.96 15.45 -2.91
N ARG A 130 -34.16 14.56 -1.94
CA ARG A 130 -35.44 14.44 -1.20
C ARG A 130 -35.62 15.50 -0.12
N ASN A 131 -34.54 15.98 0.49
CA ASN A 131 -34.59 16.96 1.58
C ASN A 131 -33.50 18.02 1.41
N PRO A 132 -33.65 18.94 0.45
CA PRO A 132 -32.67 19.99 0.25
C PRO A 132 -32.66 20.90 1.47
N THR A 133 -31.53 21.00 2.17
CA THR A 133 -31.32 22.03 3.19
C THR A 133 -31.48 23.40 2.53
N ARG A 134 -32.55 24.11 2.92
CA ARG A 134 -32.91 25.43 2.44
C ARG A 134 -32.26 26.52 3.27
#